data_AF-A0A4Q3YLR4-F1
#
_entry.id   AF-A0A4Q3YLR4-F1
#
_cell.length_a   1.000
_cell.length_b   1.000
_cell.length_c   1.000
_cell.angle_alpha   90.00
_cell.angle_beta   90.00
_cell.angle_gamma   90.00
#
_symmetry.space_group_name_H-M   'P 1'
#
loop_
_entity.id
_entity.type
_entity.pdbx_description
1 polymer ?
#
loop_
_entity_poly.entity_id
_entity_poly.type
_entity_poly.pdbx_seq_one_letter_code
_entity_poly.pdbx_strand_id
1 'polypeptide(L)'
;MNFKQLEAFYWLTRLKSYQRVADHIGLTQPAVSARISGLEDSLGIPLIDRAQSDFTLTEQGHEVAEYAETFLNLSETLTSRLKSKQKRRYTIGVVSMVTQTWAVTLRHKIAALPDPPLVDFYSGANLDLRPMVKSGALDMAFVTGEAGLPQIE
;
A
#
# COMPACT_ATOMS: atom_id res chain seq x y z
N MET A 1 -24.06 4.90 -10.76
CA MET A 1 -23.29 4.26 -9.67
C MET A 1 -21.81 4.59 -9.85
N ASN A 2 -21.11 4.95 -8.78
CA ASN A 2 -19.65 5.12 -8.79
C ASN A 2 -19.00 4.52 -7.52
N PHE A 3 -17.67 4.40 -7.53
CA PHE A 3 -16.91 3.79 -6.43
C PHE A 3 -17.11 4.50 -5.07
N LYS A 4 -17.17 5.84 -5.08
CA LYS A 4 -17.33 6.65 -3.85
C LYS A 4 -18.70 6.44 -3.19
N GLN A 5 -19.73 6.17 -3.99
CA GLN A 5 -21.07 5.82 -3.52
C GLN A 5 -21.08 4.43 -2.88
N LEU A 6 -20.45 3.46 -3.55
CA LEU A 6 -20.33 2.08 -3.06
C LEU A 6 -19.49 1.99 -1.77
N GLU A 7 -18.40 2.75 -1.69
CA GLU A 7 -17.56 2.88 -0.49
C GLU A 7 -18.33 3.45 0.70
N ALA A 8 -19.11 4.52 0.48
CA ALA A 8 -19.95 5.11 1.53
C ALA A 8 -20.99 4.10 2.03
N PHE A 9 -21.61 3.35 1.13
CA PHE A 9 -22.57 2.30 1.47
C PHE A 9 -21.92 1.15 2.26
N TYR A 10 -20.76 0.66 1.81
CA TYR A 10 -19.99 -0.36 2.52
C TYR A 10 -19.69 0.06 3.96
N TRP A 11 -19.20 1.29 4.18
CA TRP A 11 -18.94 1.76 5.53
C TRP A 11 -20.21 1.96 6.35
N LEU A 12 -21.32 2.32 5.72
CA LEU A 12 -22.60 2.45 6.39
C LEU A 12 -23.12 1.11 6.91
N THR A 13 -22.94 0.01 6.17
CA THR A 13 -23.33 -1.33 6.65
C THR A 13 -22.50 -1.79 7.85
N ARG A 14 -21.21 -1.41 7.91
CA ARG A 14 -20.28 -1.72 9.00
C ARG A 14 -20.50 -0.86 10.24
N LEU A 15 -20.61 0.45 10.04
CA LEU A 15 -20.65 1.43 11.12
C LEU A 15 -22.08 1.75 11.57
N LYS A 16 -23.11 1.41 10.80
CA LYS A 16 -24.53 1.62 11.15
C LYS A 16 -24.84 3.04 11.64
N SER A 17 -24.11 4.03 11.15
CA SER A 17 -24.24 5.43 11.57
C SER A 17 -23.66 6.34 10.51
N TYR A 18 -24.50 7.20 9.92
CA TYR A 18 -24.05 8.16 8.92
C TYR A 18 -22.98 9.11 9.46
N GLN A 19 -23.05 9.50 10.74
CA GLN A 19 -22.04 10.36 11.35
C GLN A 19 -20.69 9.63 11.45
N ARG A 20 -20.66 8.40 11.96
CA ARG A 20 -19.41 7.62 12.05
C ARG A 20 -18.80 7.34 10.68
N VAL A 21 -19.64 7.10 9.65
CA VAL A 21 -19.16 6.96 8.27
C VAL A 21 -18.53 8.26 7.78
N ALA A 22 -19.21 9.39 8.01
CA ALA A 22 -18.73 10.70 7.60
C ALA A 22 -17.34 10.99 8.20
N ASP A 23 -17.20 10.75 9.50
CA ASP A 23 -15.91 10.88 10.21
C ASP A 23 -14.86 9.91 9.63
N HIS A 24 -15.25 8.67 9.32
CA HIS A 24 -14.35 7.63 8.80
C HIS A 24 -13.79 7.94 7.40
N ILE A 25 -14.63 8.44 6.49
CA ILE A 25 -14.22 8.72 5.09
C ILE A 25 -13.93 10.21 4.84
N GLY A 26 -13.87 11.03 5.89
CA GLY A 26 -13.48 12.44 5.82
C GLY A 26 -14.50 13.34 5.10
N LEU A 27 -15.79 13.12 5.35
CA LEU A 27 -16.90 13.87 4.75
C LEU A 27 -17.85 14.41 5.81
N THR A 28 -18.84 15.19 5.38
CA THR A 28 -19.97 15.57 6.22
C THR A 28 -21.09 14.53 6.12
N GLN A 29 -21.91 14.41 7.17
CA GLN A 29 -23.08 13.51 7.18
C GLN A 29 -24.04 13.73 5.99
N PRO A 30 -24.36 14.98 5.56
CA PRO A 30 -25.16 15.21 4.35
C PRO A 30 -24.49 14.69 3.08
N ALA A 31 -23.16 14.78 2.97
CA ALA A 31 -22.44 14.27 1.81
C ALA A 31 -22.44 12.73 1.76
N VAL A 32 -22.39 12.06 2.91
CA VAL A 32 -22.59 10.60 3.00
C VAL A 32 -24.01 10.25 2.56
N SER A 33 -25.03 10.92 3.12
CA SER A 33 -26.43 10.69 2.76
C SER A 33 -26.67 10.83 1.25
N ALA A 34 -26.15 11.90 0.63
CA ALA A 34 -26.25 12.13 -0.82
C ALA A 34 -25.58 11.02 -1.65
N ARG A 35 -24.46 10.45 -1.16
CA ARG A 35 -23.80 9.32 -1.83
C ARG A 35 -24.64 8.04 -1.76
N ILE A 36 -25.29 7.77 -0.62
CA ILE A 36 -26.19 6.63 -0.47
C ILE A 36 -27.42 6.79 -1.36
N SER A 37 -28.09 7.94 -1.31
CA SER A 37 -29.25 8.19 -2.17
C SER A 37 -28.89 8.12 -3.65
N GLY A 38 -27.74 8.70 -4.06
CA GLY A 38 -27.28 8.56 -5.44
C GLY A 38 -26.92 7.12 -5.86
N LEU A 39 -26.62 6.23 -4.89
CA LEU A 39 -26.46 4.79 -5.16
C LEU A 39 -27.82 4.13 -5.38
N GLU A 40 -28.77 4.37 -4.48
CA GLU A 40 -30.16 3.88 -4.58
C GLU A 40 -30.79 4.32 -5.91
N ASP A 41 -30.65 5.61 -6.26
CA ASP A 41 -31.14 6.19 -7.53
C ASP A 41 -30.50 5.53 -8.75
N SER A 42 -29.20 5.23 -8.68
CA SER A 42 -28.48 4.59 -9.78
C SER A 42 -28.90 3.15 -10.01
N LEU A 43 -29.29 2.45 -8.96
CA LEU A 43 -29.71 1.04 -9.02
C LEU A 43 -31.23 0.91 -9.17
N GLY A 44 -31.99 1.98 -8.92
CA GLY A 44 -33.45 1.98 -8.96
C GLY A 44 -34.10 1.19 -7.82
N ILE A 45 -33.36 0.92 -6.73
CA ILE A 45 -33.81 0.10 -5.61
C ILE A 45 -33.40 0.73 -4.28
N PRO A 46 -34.24 0.67 -3.24
CA PRO A 46 -33.84 1.07 -1.89
C PRO A 46 -32.89 0.04 -1.30
N LEU A 47 -31.82 0.51 -0.67
CA LEU A 47 -30.83 -0.33 0.00
C LEU A 47 -30.98 -0.27 1.53
N ILE A 48 -31.54 0.83 2.05
CA ILE A 48 -31.79 1.05 3.47
C ILE A 48 -33.29 0.96 3.75
N ASP A 49 -33.68 0.16 4.74
CA ASP A 49 -35.04 0.15 5.27
C ASP A 49 -35.21 1.32 6.25
N ARG A 50 -36.09 2.26 5.89
CA ARG A 50 -36.36 3.47 6.68
C ARG A 50 -37.59 3.35 7.58
N ALA A 51 -38.30 2.23 7.54
CA ALA A 51 -39.48 2.00 8.37
C ALA A 51 -39.12 1.63 9.81
N GLN A 52 -37.90 1.15 10.03
CA GLN A 52 -37.41 0.73 11.35
C GLN A 52 -36.65 1.86 12.04
N SER A 53 -36.79 1.93 13.38
CA SER A 53 -36.08 2.92 14.20
C SER A 53 -34.56 2.71 14.19
N ASP A 54 -34.13 1.48 13.95
CA ASP A 54 -32.74 1.09 13.86
C ASP A 54 -32.30 0.95 12.40
N PHE A 55 -31.01 1.24 12.16
CA PHE A 55 -30.41 1.07 10.84
C PHE A 55 -30.53 -0.40 10.38
N THR A 56 -31.29 -0.61 9.32
CA THR A 56 -31.56 -1.91 8.71
C THR A 56 -31.41 -1.83 7.18
N LEU A 57 -30.96 -2.94 6.59
CA LEU A 57 -30.81 -3.07 5.14
C LEU A 57 -32.05 -3.76 4.57
N THR A 58 -32.38 -3.43 3.32
CA THR A 58 -33.30 -4.25 2.53
C THR A 58 -32.63 -5.57 2.13
N GLU A 59 -33.40 -6.53 1.62
CA GLU A 59 -32.86 -7.76 1.04
C GLU A 59 -31.83 -7.46 -0.07
N GLN A 60 -32.16 -6.51 -0.95
CA GLN A 60 -31.24 -6.05 -1.99
C GLN A 60 -30.04 -5.29 -1.40
N GLY A 61 -30.25 -4.56 -0.30
CA GLY A 61 -29.18 -3.89 0.45
C GLY A 61 -28.14 -4.87 0.97
N HIS A 62 -28.56 -6.04 1.44
CA HIS A 62 -27.65 -7.12 1.85
C HIS A 62 -26.83 -7.65 0.67
N GLU A 63 -27.47 -7.95 -0.46
CA GLU A 63 -26.78 -8.43 -1.66
C GLU A 63 -25.74 -7.41 -2.17
N VAL A 64 -26.14 -6.13 -2.27
CA VAL A 64 -25.22 -5.06 -2.70
C VAL A 64 -24.05 -4.89 -1.73
N ALA A 65 -24.24 -5.14 -0.43
CA ALA A 65 -23.17 -5.03 0.56
C ALA A 65 -22.08 -6.09 0.35
N GLU A 66 -22.44 -7.33 0.00
CA GLU A 66 -21.48 -8.40 -0.30
C GLU A 66 -20.64 -8.08 -1.54
N TYR A 67 -21.29 -7.57 -2.60
CA TYR A 67 -20.59 -7.13 -3.80
C TYR A 67 -19.72 -5.89 -3.54
N ALA A 68 -20.19 -4.95 -2.71
CA ALA A 68 -19.42 -3.78 -2.30
C ALA A 68 -18.11 -4.19 -1.60
N GLU A 69 -18.19 -5.11 -0.64
CA GLU A 69 -17.01 -5.65 0.05
C GLU A 69 -16.02 -6.28 -0.94
N THR A 70 -16.51 -7.11 -1.86
CA THR A 70 -15.67 -7.76 -2.87
C THR A 70 -14.95 -6.74 -3.75
N PHE A 71 -15.65 -5.69 -4.19
CA PHE A 71 -15.10 -4.66 -5.05
C PHE A 71 -14.03 -3.82 -4.34
N LEU A 72 -14.27 -3.44 -3.08
CA LEU A 72 -13.29 -2.69 -2.29
C LEU A 72 -12.02 -3.53 -2.03
N ASN A 73 -12.18 -4.81 -1.66
CA ASN A 73 -11.06 -5.72 -1.43
C ASN A 73 -10.22 -5.93 -2.71
N LEU A 74 -10.87 -6.03 -3.87
CA LEU A 74 -10.19 -6.15 -5.16
C LEU A 74 -9.39 -4.88 -5.51
N SER A 75 -9.99 -3.70 -5.26
CA SER A 75 -9.33 -2.40 -5.46
C SER A 75 -8.08 -2.25 -4.57
N GLU A 76 -8.19 -2.66 -3.31
CA GLU A 76 -7.05 -2.65 -2.37
C GLU A 76 -5.96 -3.62 -2.82
N THR A 77 -6.33 -4.84 -3.22
CA THR A 77 -5.40 -5.85 -3.73
C THR A 77 -4.66 -5.34 -4.97
N LEU A 78 -5.36 -4.70 -5.91
CA LEU A 78 -4.77 -4.11 -7.10
C LEU A 78 -3.78 -3.01 -6.73
N THR A 79 -4.17 -2.12 -5.83
CA THR A 79 -3.31 -1.01 -5.36
C THR A 79 -2.06 -1.55 -4.67
N SER A 80 -2.21 -2.56 -3.81
CA SER A 80 -1.11 -3.24 -3.13
C SER A 80 -0.15 -3.89 -4.13
N ARG A 81 -0.66 -4.62 -5.12
CA ARG A 81 0.15 -5.26 -6.18
C ARG A 81 0.88 -4.26 -7.07
N LEU A 82 0.29 -3.09 -7.34
CA LEU A 82 0.95 -2.05 -8.13
C LEU A 82 2.02 -1.31 -7.33
N LYS A 83 1.79 -1.07 -6.03
CA LYS A 83 2.82 -0.52 -5.12
C LYS A 83 3.99 -1.48 -4.95
N SER A 84 3.75 -2.78 -4.84
CA SER A 84 4.84 -3.78 -4.77
C SER A 84 5.59 -3.97 -6.10
N LYS A 85 5.01 -3.56 -7.24
CA LYS A 85 5.74 -3.49 -8.53
C LYS A 85 6.74 -2.34 -8.60
N GLN A 86 6.65 -1.33 -7.75
CA GLN A 86 7.71 -0.34 -7.52
C GLN A 86 8.74 -0.91 -6.53
N LYS A 87 9.38 -2.02 -6.89
CA LYS A 87 10.49 -2.55 -6.08
C LYS A 87 11.59 -1.50 -6.05
N ARG A 88 11.86 -0.94 -4.86
CA ARG A 88 13.00 -0.07 -4.64
C ARG A 88 14.25 -0.82 -5.09
N ARG A 89 14.99 -0.22 -6.02
CA ARG A 89 16.25 -0.77 -6.51
C ARG A 89 17.37 -0.13 -5.71
N TYR A 90 18.24 -0.96 -5.15
CA TYR A 90 19.42 -0.54 -4.43
C TYR A 90 20.67 -1.10 -5.11
N THR A 91 21.70 -0.28 -5.26
CA THR A 91 23.01 -0.69 -5.77
C THR A 91 24.02 -0.67 -4.64
N ILE A 92 24.53 -1.85 -4.26
CA ILE A 92 25.44 -2.03 -3.14
C ILE A 92 26.84 -2.40 -3.65
N GLY A 93 27.82 -1.56 -3.34
CA GLY A 93 29.24 -1.85 -3.54
C GLY A 93 29.79 -2.81 -2.48
N VAL A 94 30.55 -3.82 -2.89
CA VAL A 94 31.22 -4.75 -1.98
C VAL A 94 32.66 -4.95 -2.43
N VAL A 95 33.61 -4.88 -1.52
CA VAL A 95 35.01 -5.17 -1.85
C VAL A 95 35.16 -6.64 -2.27
N SER A 96 35.89 -6.91 -3.36
CA SER A 96 35.88 -8.24 -4.01
C SER A 96 36.22 -9.44 -3.12
N MET A 97 36.98 -9.25 -2.03
CA MET A 97 37.31 -10.33 -1.08
C MET A 97 36.14 -10.74 -0.18
N VAL A 98 35.14 -9.86 0.05
CA VAL A 98 33.98 -10.12 0.92
C VAL A 98 32.71 -10.48 0.16
N THR A 99 32.69 -10.32 -1.17
CA THR A 99 31.58 -10.76 -2.03
C THR A 99 31.31 -12.27 -1.91
N GLN A 100 32.31 -13.08 -1.58
CA GLN A 100 32.19 -14.54 -1.48
C GLN A 100 31.76 -15.07 -0.11
N THR A 101 31.64 -14.23 0.93
CA THR A 101 31.31 -14.69 2.29
C THR A 101 29.89 -14.32 2.70
N TRP A 102 29.59 -13.04 2.90
CA TRP A 102 28.28 -12.61 3.42
C TRP A 102 27.35 -12.07 2.33
N ALA A 103 27.85 -11.60 1.19
CA ALA A 103 27.00 -11.00 0.16
C ALA A 103 26.01 -12.01 -0.45
N VAL A 104 26.44 -13.27 -0.62
CA VAL A 104 25.56 -14.38 -1.02
C VAL A 104 24.47 -14.62 0.02
N THR A 105 24.84 -14.72 1.30
CA THR A 105 23.88 -14.88 2.41
C THR A 105 22.91 -13.72 2.51
N LEU A 106 23.38 -12.49 2.33
CA LEU A 106 22.54 -11.30 2.31
C LEU A 106 21.56 -11.33 1.13
N ARG A 107 22.02 -11.69 -0.07
CA ARG A 107 21.15 -11.88 -1.24
C ARG A 107 20.05 -12.90 -0.98
N HIS A 108 20.39 -14.03 -0.35
CA HIS A 108 19.40 -15.04 0.04
C HIS A 108 18.40 -14.53 1.08
N LYS A 109 18.86 -13.82 2.11
CA LYS A 109 17.99 -13.22 3.13
C LYS A 109 17.06 -12.16 2.54
N ILE A 110 17.56 -11.33 1.64
CA ILE A 110 16.77 -10.30 0.95
C ILE A 110 15.71 -10.99 0.09
N ALA A 111 16.08 -12.01 -0.69
CA ALA A 111 15.13 -12.74 -1.55
C ALA A 111 14.02 -13.46 -0.75
N ALA A 112 14.26 -13.80 0.52
CA ALA A 112 13.29 -14.43 1.41
C ALA A 112 12.30 -13.45 2.06
N LEU A 113 12.44 -12.14 1.85
CA LEU A 113 11.48 -11.16 2.37
C LEU A 113 10.14 -11.25 1.62
N PRO A 114 8.99 -10.96 2.27
CA PRO A 114 7.67 -11.02 1.64
C PRO A 114 7.50 -10.12 0.40
N ASP A 115 8.23 -9.00 0.33
CA ASP A 115 8.34 -8.15 -0.85
C ASP A 115 9.79 -7.70 -1.03
N PRO A 116 10.64 -8.52 -1.69
CA PRO A 116 12.06 -8.30 -1.70
C PRO A 116 12.42 -7.15 -2.66
N PRO A 117 13.17 -6.13 -2.21
CA PRO A 117 13.67 -5.08 -3.10
C PRO A 117 14.66 -5.68 -4.12
N LEU A 118 14.84 -4.98 -5.24
CA LEU A 118 15.88 -5.36 -6.20
C LEU A 118 17.22 -4.84 -5.69
N VAL A 119 18.20 -5.72 -5.54
CA VAL A 119 19.52 -5.33 -5.06
C VAL A 119 20.59 -5.80 -6.03
N ASP A 120 21.27 -4.84 -6.65
CA ASP A 120 22.39 -5.06 -7.54
C ASP A 120 23.69 -4.95 -6.74
N PHE A 121 24.56 -5.96 -6.85
CA PHE A 121 25.84 -5.97 -6.17
C PHE A 121 26.95 -5.60 -7.14
N TYR A 122 27.69 -4.53 -6.84
CA TYR A 122 28.86 -4.11 -7.57
C TYR A 122 30.12 -4.52 -6.81
N SER A 123 31.04 -5.26 -7.45
CA SER A 123 32.30 -5.71 -6.84
C SER A 123 33.45 -4.85 -7.33
N GLY A 124 34.22 -4.25 -6.41
CA GLY A 124 35.32 -3.36 -6.77
C GLY A 124 36.33 -3.15 -5.64
N ALA A 125 37.40 -2.37 -5.88
CA ALA A 125 38.37 -2.03 -4.85
C ALA A 125 37.89 -0.84 -3.99
N ASN A 126 38.41 -0.71 -2.75
CA ASN A 126 38.05 0.40 -1.83
C ASN A 126 38.19 1.79 -2.46
N LEU A 127 39.21 1.98 -3.30
CA LEU A 127 39.52 3.25 -3.97
C LEU A 127 38.43 3.65 -4.98
N ASP A 128 37.71 2.67 -5.55
CA ASP A 128 36.69 2.89 -6.57
C ASP A 128 35.30 3.09 -5.94
N LEU A 129 34.98 2.31 -4.89
CA LEU A 129 33.65 2.31 -4.29
C LEU A 129 33.32 3.63 -3.58
N ARG A 130 34.31 4.30 -2.99
CA ARG A 130 34.09 5.55 -2.24
C ARG A 130 33.65 6.72 -3.13
N PRO A 131 34.37 7.05 -4.23
CA PRO A 131 33.88 8.01 -5.20
C PRO A 131 32.50 7.67 -5.74
N MET A 132 32.23 6.38 -5.99
CA MET A 132 30.95 5.94 -6.53
C MET A 132 29.78 6.21 -5.59
N VAL A 133 29.94 5.97 -4.28
CA VAL A 133 28.92 6.38 -3.29
C VAL A 133 28.76 7.90 -3.26
N LYS A 134 29.86 8.67 -3.25
CA LYS A 134 29.80 10.15 -3.26
C LYS A 134 29.10 10.72 -4.49
N SER A 135 29.26 10.08 -5.65
CA SER A 135 28.64 10.48 -6.90
C SER A 135 27.17 10.03 -7.04
N GLY A 136 26.66 9.20 -6.12
CA GLY A 136 25.34 8.60 -6.21
C GLY A 136 25.23 7.41 -7.17
N ALA A 137 26.35 6.94 -7.74
CA ALA A 137 26.40 5.74 -8.56
C ALA A 137 26.21 4.45 -7.75
N LEU A 138 26.42 4.50 -6.43
CA LEU A 138 26.10 3.45 -5.47
C LEU A 138 25.29 4.04 -4.32
N ASP A 139 24.28 3.32 -3.85
CA ASP A 139 23.50 3.73 -2.67
C ASP A 139 24.25 3.46 -1.37
N MET A 140 25.05 2.40 -1.35
CA MET A 140 25.86 2.00 -0.19
C MET A 140 27.09 1.22 -0.64
N ALA A 141 28.17 1.24 0.15
CA ALA A 141 29.32 0.38 -0.08
C ALA A 141 29.87 -0.22 1.23
N PHE A 142 30.22 -1.50 1.19
CA PHE A 142 30.94 -2.21 2.25
C PHE A 142 32.43 -2.26 1.90
N VAL A 143 33.23 -1.49 2.63
CA VAL A 143 34.68 -1.31 2.43
C VAL A 143 35.49 -1.97 3.55
N THR A 144 36.75 -2.31 3.29
CA THR A 144 37.68 -2.84 4.30
C THR A 144 38.66 -1.76 4.77
N GLY A 145 38.95 -1.68 6.08
CA GLY A 145 39.78 -0.62 6.69
C GLY A 145 38.98 0.60 7.16
N GLU A 146 39.65 1.66 7.64
CA GLU A 146 38.97 2.88 8.09
C GLU A 146 38.15 3.48 6.94
N ALA A 147 36.82 3.57 7.14
CA ALA A 147 35.88 4.00 6.12
C ALA A 147 36.19 5.39 5.53
N GLY A 148 37.03 6.21 6.19
CA GLY A 148 37.49 7.54 5.74
C GLY A 148 36.38 8.44 5.19
N LEU A 149 35.14 8.11 5.52
CA LEU A 149 33.95 8.88 5.26
C LEU A 149 33.81 9.78 6.49
N PRO A 150 33.64 11.10 6.31
CA PRO A 150 33.28 11.94 7.44
C PRO A 150 32.02 11.35 8.09
N GLN A 151 32.02 11.24 9.42
CA GLN A 151 30.82 10.82 10.16
C GLN A 151 29.68 11.74 9.75
N ILE A 152 28.59 11.16 9.26
CA ILE A 152 27.34 11.88 9.06
C ILE A 152 26.71 11.94 10.46
N GLU A 153 26.71 13.13 11.07
CA GLU A 153 25.89 13.45 12.26
C GLU A 153 24.39 13.39 11.94
#